data_AF-A0A9Q0LAT0-F1
#
_entry.id   AF-A0A9Q0LAT0-F1
#
_cell.length_a   1.000
_cell.length_b   1.000
_cell.length_c   1.000
_cell.angle_alpha   90.00
_cell.angle_beta   90.00
_cell.angle_gamma   90.00
#
_symmetry.space_group_name_H-M   'P 1'
#
loop_
_entity.id
_entity.type
_entity.pdbx_description
1 polymer ?
#
loop_
_entity_poly.entity_id
_entity_poly.type
_entity_poly.pdbx_seq_one_letter_code
_entity_poly.pdbx_strand_id
1 'polypeptide(L)'
;MNEIIFFGFNTDPILIKNESNIITKPIQFKFENENENENENENEKQIKQISTSYFSTIFLFKNGKAIEYLKEKNSKQNPEKIQIENIQKVTVGYQNEAILTLEGNVFAKGDDINSDNLNEFINISSLIEDTNDRIIEDIVSGYTSIYLLTSNQNVYGIGSNHYGQLGFDSKTL
;
A
#
# COMPACT_ATOMS: atom_id res chain seq x y z
N MET A 1 20.99 5.72 -6.19
CA MET A 1 19.95 5.22 -5.25
C MET A 1 19.46 6.38 -4.36
N ASN A 2 18.18 6.41 -3.95
CA ASN A 2 17.66 7.46 -3.06
C ASN A 2 18.25 7.36 -1.65
N GLU A 3 18.41 8.50 -0.99
CA GLU A 3 18.63 8.55 0.46
C GLU A 3 17.27 8.55 1.17
N ILE A 4 17.06 7.60 2.09
CA ILE A 4 15.85 7.52 2.91
C ILE A 4 16.24 7.86 4.33
N ILE A 5 15.62 8.88 4.92
CA ILE A 5 16.00 9.43 6.22
C ILE A 5 14.75 9.52 7.10
N PHE A 6 14.83 9.02 8.34
CA PHE A 6 13.73 9.04 9.31
C PHE A 6 14.08 9.83 10.57
N PHE A 7 13.06 10.45 11.16
CA PHE A 7 13.09 11.13 12.45
C PHE A 7 11.69 11.09 13.09
N GLY A 8 11.58 11.31 14.40
CA GLY A 8 10.30 11.32 15.13
C GLY A 8 10.13 10.17 16.12
N PHE A 9 8.87 9.81 16.42
CA PHE A 9 8.55 8.72 17.35
C PHE A 9 8.90 7.35 16.74
N ASN A 10 9.46 6.47 17.56
CA ASN A 10 9.96 5.16 17.18
C ASN A 10 9.64 4.10 18.27
N THR A 11 8.50 4.24 18.95
CA THR A 11 8.12 3.40 20.10
C THR A 11 7.71 1.98 19.73
N ASP A 12 7.42 1.73 18.44
CA ASP A 12 7.14 0.41 17.85
C ASP A 12 7.72 0.36 16.42
N PRO A 13 9.05 0.25 16.25
CA PRO A 13 9.69 0.46 14.96
C PRO A 13 9.35 -0.64 13.94
N ILE A 14 8.84 -0.22 12.77
CA ILE A 14 8.74 -1.08 11.58
C ILE A 14 10.08 -1.09 10.83
N LEU A 15 10.67 0.09 10.62
CA LEU A 15 11.86 0.29 9.79
C LEU A 15 13.15 0.44 10.60
N ILE A 16 13.19 1.41 11.52
CA ILE A 16 14.40 1.77 12.28
C ILE A 16 14.41 1.04 13.63
N LYS A 17 14.68 -0.27 13.56
CA LYS A 17 14.74 -1.15 14.74
C LYS A 17 16.00 -0.88 15.57
N ASN A 18 15.94 -1.18 16.87
CA ASN A 18 17.06 -1.04 17.83
C ASN A 18 17.59 0.39 18.06
N GLU A 19 16.81 1.41 17.70
CA GLU A 19 17.12 2.81 17.96
C GLU A 19 16.29 3.39 19.11
N SER A 20 16.61 4.62 19.52
CA SER A 20 15.85 5.33 20.57
C SER A 20 14.36 5.46 20.22
N ASN A 21 13.49 5.40 21.24
CA ASN A 21 12.04 5.61 21.09
C ASN A 21 11.65 6.97 20.49
N ILE A 22 12.58 7.94 20.49
CA ILE A 22 12.45 9.20 19.79
C ILE A 22 13.76 9.47 19.05
N ILE A 23 13.70 9.51 17.73
CA ILE A 23 14.81 9.82 16.84
C ILE A 23 14.81 11.34 16.62
N THR A 24 15.68 12.04 17.34
CA THR A 24 15.83 13.51 17.23
C THR A 24 16.92 13.95 16.26
N LYS A 25 17.85 13.05 15.95
CA LYS A 25 18.85 13.22 14.89
C LYS A 25 18.45 12.30 13.74
N PRO A 26 18.21 12.81 12.52
CA PRO A 26 17.73 12.00 11.42
C PRO A 26 18.68 10.81 11.14
N ILE A 27 18.11 9.62 10.96
CA ILE A 27 18.85 8.37 10.73
C ILE A 27 18.58 7.90 9.30
N GLN A 28 19.64 7.56 8.59
CA GLN A 28 19.54 6.98 7.26
C GLN A 28 19.08 5.51 7.35
N PHE A 29 18.03 5.19 6.60
CA PHE A 29 17.56 3.83 6.40
C PHE A 29 18.25 3.18 5.20
N LYS A 30 18.53 1.88 5.32
CA LYS A 30 19.05 1.05 4.24
C LYS A 30 18.23 -0.23 4.17
N PHE A 31 17.85 -0.64 2.96
CA PHE A 31 17.20 -1.92 2.74
C PHE A 31 18.18 -3.06 3.14
N GLU A 32 17.69 -4.06 3.88
CA GLU A 32 18.50 -5.21 4.30
C GLU A 32 18.68 -6.19 3.14
N ASN A 33 19.93 -6.60 2.86
CA ASN A 33 20.31 -7.70 1.95
C ASN A 33 19.44 -7.86 0.70
N GLU A 34 19.49 -6.90 -0.22
CA GLU A 34 19.28 -7.26 -1.62
C GLU A 34 20.53 -8.02 -2.05
N ASN A 35 20.43 -9.33 -2.29
CA ASN A 35 21.41 -9.98 -3.15
C ASN A 35 21.45 -9.16 -4.44
N GLU A 36 22.51 -8.39 -4.60
CA GLU A 36 22.78 -7.58 -5.77
C GLU A 36 22.87 -8.54 -6.95
N ASN A 37 21.75 -8.77 -7.63
CA ASN A 37 21.84 -9.11 -9.02
C ASN A 37 22.39 -7.85 -9.68
N GLU A 38 23.72 -7.83 -9.91
CA GLU A 38 24.54 -6.74 -10.46
C GLU A 38 24.04 -6.20 -11.83
N ASN A 39 22.90 -6.69 -12.34
CA ASN A 39 22.33 -6.37 -13.64
C ASN A 39 21.07 -5.50 -13.60
N GLU A 40 20.50 -5.17 -12.43
CA GLU A 40 19.38 -4.22 -12.35
C GLU A 40 19.90 -2.77 -12.34
N ASN A 41 19.43 -1.94 -13.27
CA ASN A 41 19.85 -0.55 -13.44
C ASN A 41 19.59 0.27 -12.17
N GLU A 42 20.58 0.98 -11.63
CA GLU A 42 20.40 1.77 -10.39
C GLU A 42 19.30 2.84 -10.47
N ASN A 43 18.96 3.31 -11.68
CA ASN A 43 17.84 4.24 -11.88
C ASN A 43 16.47 3.57 -11.68
N GLU A 44 16.36 2.27 -11.88
CA GLU A 44 15.14 1.47 -11.71
C GLU A 44 14.81 1.25 -10.23
N LYS A 45 15.83 1.27 -9.35
CA LYS A 45 15.70 1.20 -7.89
C LYS A 45 15.42 2.54 -7.21
N GLN A 46 15.09 3.59 -7.97
CA GLN A 46 14.69 4.86 -7.39
C GLN A 46 13.27 4.78 -6.80
N ILE A 47 13.06 5.36 -5.63
CA ILE A 47 11.74 5.47 -5.00
C ILE A 47 10.86 6.41 -5.80
N LYS A 48 9.68 5.92 -6.19
CA LYS A 48 8.60 6.67 -6.84
C LYS A 48 7.57 7.17 -5.83
N GLN A 49 7.20 6.33 -4.87
CA GLN A 49 6.20 6.65 -3.85
C GLN A 49 6.50 5.90 -2.54
N ILE A 50 6.11 6.51 -1.43
CA ILE A 50 6.04 5.86 -0.11
C ILE A 50 4.60 5.97 0.37
N SER A 51 4.06 4.89 0.94
CA SER A 51 2.75 4.89 1.61
C SER A 51 2.86 4.18 2.95
N THR A 52 2.25 4.74 4.00
CA THR A 52 2.46 4.28 5.38
C THR A 52 1.17 4.26 6.18
N SER A 53 1.06 3.32 7.09
CA SER A 53 0.07 3.30 8.15
C SER A 53 0.70 2.95 9.49
N TYR A 54 -0.14 2.67 10.49
CA TYR A 54 0.32 2.18 11.78
C TYR A 54 0.95 0.77 11.69
N PHE A 55 0.57 -0.02 10.69
CA PHE A 55 1.00 -1.42 10.56
C PHE A 55 1.87 -1.70 9.34
N SER A 56 1.94 -0.80 8.37
CA SER A 56 2.63 -1.08 7.11
C SER A 56 3.37 0.13 6.56
N THR A 57 4.48 -0.10 5.87
CA THR A 57 5.14 0.87 5.02
C THR A 57 5.51 0.23 3.70
N ILE A 58 4.98 0.77 2.60
CA ILE A 58 5.26 0.32 1.24
C ILE A 58 6.15 1.33 0.54
N PHE A 59 7.23 0.84 -0.06
CA PHE A 59 8.10 1.56 -0.97
C PHE A 59 7.81 1.10 -2.40
N LEU A 60 7.29 2.00 -3.24
CA LEU A 60 7.12 1.78 -4.67
C LEU A 60 8.31 2.37 -5.42
N PHE A 61 8.93 1.56 -6.28
CA PHE A 61 10.07 1.95 -7.10
C PHE A 61 9.62 2.42 -8.49
N LYS A 62 10.49 3.18 -9.19
CA LYS A 62 10.22 3.71 -10.54
C LYS A 62 10.07 2.62 -11.60
N ASN A 63 10.62 1.43 -11.36
CA ASN A 63 10.45 0.26 -12.22
C ASN A 63 9.10 -0.46 -12.04
N GLY A 64 8.22 0.03 -11.17
CA GLY A 64 6.90 -0.58 -10.96
C GLY A 64 6.91 -1.79 -10.03
N LYS A 65 8.02 -2.07 -9.33
CA LYS A 65 8.07 -3.05 -8.23
C LYS A 65 7.85 -2.36 -6.89
N ALA A 66 7.42 -3.11 -5.88
CA ALA A 66 7.25 -2.59 -4.53
C ALA A 66 7.72 -3.56 -3.44
N ILE A 67 8.19 -2.99 -2.33
CA ILE A 67 8.57 -3.71 -1.11
C ILE A 67 7.72 -3.17 0.05
N GLU A 68 7.22 -4.09 0.85
CA GLU A 68 6.38 -3.85 2.01
C GLU A 68 7.11 -4.23 3.30
N TYR A 69 6.99 -3.38 4.31
CA TYR A 69 7.42 -3.64 5.68
C TYR A 69 6.21 -3.62 6.61
N LEU A 70 5.98 -4.74 7.30
CA LEU A 70 4.84 -4.94 8.18
C LEU A 70 5.22 -4.86 9.67
N LYS A 71 4.29 -4.38 10.50
CA LYS A 71 4.34 -4.44 11.96
C LYS A 71 3.92 -5.84 12.41
N GLU A 72 4.89 -6.64 12.86
CA GLU A 72 4.64 -8.03 13.26
C GLU A 72 3.62 -8.16 14.41
N LYS A 73 2.73 -9.16 14.36
CA LYS A 73 2.03 -9.71 15.54
C LYS A 73 2.64 -11.03 16.04
N ASN A 74 3.21 -11.87 15.18
CA ASN A 74 3.95 -13.09 15.54
C ASN A 74 4.87 -13.54 14.37
N SER A 75 6.17 -13.67 14.67
CA SER A 75 7.29 -14.26 13.89
C SER A 75 7.85 -13.57 12.63
N LYS A 76 8.97 -12.87 12.80
CA LYS A 76 10.16 -12.80 11.91
C LYS A 76 9.88 -12.57 10.42
N GLN A 77 9.21 -11.49 10.05
CA GLN A 77 9.11 -11.11 8.63
C GLN A 77 9.97 -9.88 8.33
N ASN A 78 11.06 -10.18 7.62
CA ASN A 78 11.88 -9.25 6.83
C ASN A 78 11.04 -8.67 5.67
N PRO A 79 11.49 -7.60 4.99
CA PRO A 79 10.75 -6.99 3.89
C PRO A 79 10.14 -8.00 2.92
N GLU A 80 8.88 -7.80 2.57
CA GLU A 80 8.18 -8.63 1.60
C GLU A 80 8.13 -7.96 0.23
N LYS A 81 8.45 -8.72 -0.82
CA LYS A 81 8.25 -8.27 -2.19
C LYS A 81 6.79 -8.46 -2.55
N ILE A 82 6.14 -7.39 -2.96
CA ILE A 82 4.79 -7.44 -3.50
C ILE A 82 4.86 -8.15 -4.87
N GLN A 83 4.09 -9.24 -5.03
CA GLN A 83 4.10 -10.09 -6.22
C GLN A 83 3.24 -9.56 -7.39
N ILE A 84 2.84 -8.30 -7.32
CA ILE A 84 2.11 -7.59 -8.38
C ILE A 84 3.13 -6.73 -9.13
N GLU A 85 3.19 -6.90 -10.44
CA GLU A 85 4.10 -6.18 -11.32
C GLU A 85 3.43 -4.93 -11.93
N ASN A 86 4.21 -4.09 -12.61
CA ASN A 86 3.73 -2.89 -13.30
C ASN A 86 2.94 -1.94 -12.39
N ILE A 87 3.39 -1.75 -11.15
CA ILE A 87 2.67 -0.92 -10.19
C ILE A 87 2.76 0.56 -10.57
N GLN A 88 1.59 1.18 -10.71
CA GLN A 88 1.42 2.61 -10.93
C GLN A 88 1.40 3.37 -9.60
N LYS A 89 0.60 2.94 -8.63
CA LYS A 89 0.37 3.63 -7.35
C LYS A 89 0.09 2.62 -6.24
N VAL A 90 0.49 2.98 -5.02
CA VAL A 90 0.15 2.24 -3.80
C VAL A 90 -0.57 3.15 -2.82
N THR A 91 -1.46 2.59 -2.00
CA THR A 91 -2.10 3.29 -0.89
C THR A 91 -2.28 2.33 0.28
N VAL A 92 -2.12 2.85 1.49
CA VAL A 92 -2.20 2.07 2.73
C VAL A 92 -3.17 2.80 3.66
N GLY A 93 -4.28 2.15 4.00
CA GLY A 93 -5.20 2.57 5.06
C GLY A 93 -4.75 2.08 6.42
N TYR A 94 -5.61 2.15 7.43
CA TYR A 94 -5.26 1.61 8.75
C TYR A 94 -5.15 0.08 8.74
N GLN A 95 -6.10 -0.61 8.10
CA GLN A 95 -6.16 -2.08 8.04
C GLN A 95 -6.32 -2.63 6.63
N ASN A 96 -6.16 -1.80 5.61
CA ASN A 96 -6.24 -2.22 4.22
C ASN A 96 -5.13 -1.59 3.36
N GLU A 97 -4.89 -2.20 2.22
CA GLU A 97 -3.89 -1.77 1.26
C GLU A 97 -4.46 -1.93 -0.14
N ALA A 98 -4.11 -1.02 -1.04
CA ALA A 98 -4.43 -1.14 -2.46
C ALA A 98 -3.25 -0.78 -3.35
N ILE A 99 -3.21 -1.49 -4.48
CA ILE A 99 -2.22 -1.38 -5.54
C ILE A 99 -2.97 -1.14 -6.84
N LEU A 100 -2.63 -0.04 -7.51
CA LEU A 100 -3.07 0.25 -8.87
C LEU A 100 -1.95 -0.14 -9.83
N THR A 101 -2.25 -0.94 -10.84
CA THR A 101 -1.31 -1.29 -11.91
C THR A 101 -1.39 -0.31 -13.08
N LEU A 102 -0.39 -0.29 -13.96
CA LEU A 102 -0.36 0.55 -15.17
C LEU A 102 -1.50 0.21 -16.15
N GLU A 103 -2.06 -1.00 -16.07
CA GLU A 103 -3.20 -1.44 -16.87
C GLU A 103 -4.55 -1.00 -16.28
N GLY A 104 -4.56 -0.27 -15.15
CA GLY A 104 -5.77 0.22 -14.51
C GLY A 104 -6.47 -0.81 -13.61
N ASN A 105 -5.83 -1.94 -13.30
CA ASN A 105 -6.37 -2.92 -12.35
C ASN A 105 -6.05 -2.50 -10.92
N VAL A 106 -6.99 -2.76 -9.99
CA VAL A 106 -6.77 -2.50 -8.57
C VAL A 106 -6.83 -3.79 -7.78
N PHE A 107 -5.76 -4.07 -7.08
CA PHE A 107 -5.64 -5.18 -6.15
C PHE A 107 -5.66 -4.64 -4.72
N ALA A 108 -6.45 -5.25 -3.83
CA ALA A 108 -6.51 -4.85 -2.44
C ALA A 108 -6.52 -6.05 -1.49
N LYS A 109 -5.97 -5.84 -0.29
CA LYS A 109 -6.01 -6.78 0.84
C LYS A 109 -6.38 -6.04 2.12
N GLY A 110 -6.76 -6.78 3.16
CA GLY A 110 -7.10 -6.26 4.48
C GLY A 110 -8.59 -6.19 4.78
N ASP A 111 -8.93 -5.47 5.85
CA ASP A 111 -10.28 -5.45 6.41
C ASP A 111 -11.29 -4.72 5.51
N ASP A 112 -12.53 -5.22 5.52
CA ASP A 112 -13.67 -4.68 4.77
C ASP A 112 -13.52 -4.73 3.22
N ILE A 113 -12.58 -5.52 2.69
CA ILE A 113 -12.28 -5.61 1.24
C ILE A 113 -13.06 -6.73 0.51
N ASN A 114 -14.05 -7.36 1.16
CA ASN A 114 -14.78 -8.51 0.61
C ASN A 114 -13.87 -9.70 0.24
N SER A 115 -12.90 -10.01 1.12
CA SER A 115 -11.98 -11.15 1.02
C SER A 115 -12.08 -12.03 2.27
N ASP A 116 -12.07 -13.35 2.09
CA ASP A 116 -11.97 -14.33 3.18
C ASP A 116 -10.55 -14.39 3.79
N ASN A 117 -9.55 -13.94 3.03
CA ASN A 117 -8.15 -13.91 3.44
C ASN A 117 -7.63 -12.47 3.43
N LEU A 118 -7.50 -11.90 4.63
CA LEU A 118 -7.10 -10.50 4.82
C LEU A 118 -5.65 -10.20 4.37
N ASN A 119 -4.82 -11.23 4.20
CA ASN A 119 -3.42 -11.07 3.78
C ASN A 119 -3.21 -11.24 2.28
N GLU A 120 -4.27 -11.56 1.52
CA GLU A 120 -4.19 -11.83 0.09
C GLU A 120 -4.79 -10.70 -0.72
N PHE A 121 -4.04 -10.27 -1.75
CA PHE A 121 -4.51 -9.28 -2.70
C PHE A 121 -5.55 -9.88 -3.65
N ILE A 122 -6.75 -9.33 -3.66
CA ILE A 122 -7.80 -9.66 -4.62
C ILE A 122 -8.02 -8.51 -5.59
N ASN A 123 -8.44 -8.81 -6.82
CA ASN A 123 -8.74 -7.78 -7.82
C ASN A 123 -10.10 -7.14 -7.54
N ILE A 124 -10.11 -5.98 -6.88
CA ILE A 124 -11.34 -5.26 -6.53
C ILE A 124 -11.93 -4.46 -7.69
N SER A 125 -11.15 -4.09 -8.71
CA SER A 125 -11.73 -3.43 -9.90
C SER A 125 -12.61 -4.39 -10.70
N SER A 126 -12.37 -5.71 -10.59
CA SER A 126 -13.24 -6.73 -11.19
C SER A 126 -14.64 -6.82 -10.55
N LEU A 127 -14.82 -6.29 -9.33
CA LEU A 127 -16.10 -6.26 -8.63
C LEU A 127 -17.05 -5.17 -9.15
N ILE A 128 -16.55 -4.21 -9.93
CA ILE A 128 -17.38 -3.18 -10.57
C ILE A 128 -18.25 -3.86 -11.63
N GLU A 129 -19.57 -3.73 -11.48
CA GLU A 129 -20.54 -4.34 -12.39
C GLU A 129 -20.49 -3.73 -13.79
N ASP A 130 -20.42 -2.39 -13.89
CA ASP A 130 -20.25 -1.71 -15.18
C ASP A 130 -18.83 -1.95 -15.70
N THR A 131 -18.72 -2.80 -16.72
CA THR A 131 -17.43 -3.15 -17.32
C THR A 131 -16.69 -1.96 -17.94
N ASN A 132 -17.41 -0.87 -18.29
CA ASN A 132 -16.77 0.34 -18.80
C ASN A 132 -15.97 1.07 -17.72
N ASP A 133 -16.28 0.84 -16.44
CA ASP A 133 -15.70 1.52 -15.29
C ASP A 133 -14.59 0.73 -14.58
N ARG A 134 -14.14 -0.37 -15.18
CA ARG A 134 -13.10 -1.23 -14.57
C ARG A 134 -11.68 -0.71 -14.73
N ILE A 135 -11.47 0.32 -15.56
CA ILE A 135 -10.17 0.97 -15.73
C ILE A 135 -10.07 2.10 -14.71
N ILE A 136 -9.16 1.93 -13.75
CA ILE A 136 -8.95 2.88 -12.65
C ILE A 136 -7.76 3.78 -12.98
N GLU A 137 -7.94 5.09 -12.78
CA GLU A 137 -6.89 6.10 -12.96
C GLU A 137 -6.23 6.49 -11.64
N ASP A 138 -6.98 6.48 -10.54
CA ASP A 138 -6.44 6.81 -9.23
C ASP A 138 -7.08 6.03 -8.08
N ILE A 139 -6.31 5.85 -7.01
CA ILE A 139 -6.74 5.21 -5.78
C ILE A 139 -6.35 6.01 -4.54
N VAL A 140 -7.22 6.00 -3.53
CA VAL A 140 -6.96 6.57 -2.21
C VAL A 140 -7.55 5.70 -1.10
N SER A 141 -6.85 5.55 0.02
CA SER A 141 -7.36 4.86 1.21
C SER A 141 -7.79 5.85 2.29
N GLY A 142 -8.93 5.55 2.92
CA GLY A 142 -9.31 6.05 4.24
C GLY A 142 -8.81 5.14 5.35
N TYR A 143 -9.51 5.12 6.48
CA TYR A 143 -9.16 4.27 7.62
C TYR A 143 -9.35 2.77 7.31
N THR A 144 -10.57 2.36 6.93
CA THR A 144 -10.89 1.01 6.44
C THR A 144 -11.71 1.06 5.15
N SER A 145 -11.55 2.13 4.36
CA SER A 145 -12.22 2.32 3.08
C SER A 145 -11.19 2.58 1.98
N ILE A 146 -11.49 2.19 0.75
CA ILE A 146 -10.70 2.44 -0.45
C ILE A 146 -11.62 3.05 -1.49
N TYR A 147 -11.15 4.10 -2.15
CA TYR A 147 -11.87 4.78 -3.21
C TYR A 147 -11.10 4.68 -4.53
N LEU A 148 -11.84 4.43 -5.60
CA LEU A 148 -11.34 4.22 -6.95
C LEU A 148 -11.92 5.30 -7.86
N LEU A 149 -11.06 6.04 -8.56
CA LEU A 149 -11.45 6.95 -9.63
C LEU A 149 -11.29 6.24 -10.97
N THR A 150 -12.39 6.01 -11.69
CA THR A 150 -12.37 5.36 -13.00
C THR A 150 -11.97 6.35 -14.09
N SER A 151 -11.53 5.82 -15.24
CA SER A 151 -11.22 6.63 -16.43
C SER A 151 -12.45 7.33 -17.05
N ASN A 152 -13.66 6.95 -16.64
CA ASN A 152 -14.88 7.67 -17.03
C ASN A 152 -15.29 8.70 -15.98
N GLN A 153 -14.40 9.02 -15.04
CA GLN A 153 -14.61 10.00 -13.97
C GLN A 153 -15.67 9.59 -12.94
N ASN A 154 -16.00 8.30 -12.86
CA ASN A 154 -16.86 7.76 -11.80
C ASN A 154 -16.02 7.41 -10.56
N VAL A 155 -16.66 7.44 -9.39
CA VAL A 155 -16.02 7.11 -8.12
C VAL A 155 -16.71 5.91 -7.50
N TYR A 156 -15.92 4.89 -7.18
CA TYR A 156 -16.36 3.71 -6.46
C TYR A 156 -15.71 3.68 -5.08
N GLY A 157 -16.41 3.12 -4.10
CA GLY A 157 -15.91 2.95 -2.75
C GLY A 157 -16.16 1.53 -2.26
N ILE A 158 -15.18 0.96 -1.56
CA ILE A 158 -15.29 -0.32 -0.85
C ILE A 158 -14.74 -0.14 0.56
N GLY A 159 -15.32 -0.86 1.54
CA GLY A 159 -14.84 -0.83 2.92
C GLY A 159 -15.93 -0.52 3.95
N SER A 160 -15.51 -0.04 5.12
CA SER A 160 -16.44 0.33 6.19
C SER A 160 -17.33 1.51 5.81
N ASN A 161 -18.59 1.39 6.22
CA ASN A 161 -19.58 2.48 6.15
C ASN A 161 -20.18 2.81 7.53
N HIS A 162 -19.48 2.49 8.62
CA HIS A 162 -19.98 2.69 10.00
C HIS A 162 -20.37 4.15 10.30
N TYR A 163 -19.71 5.11 9.66
CA TYR A 163 -19.94 6.55 9.82
C TYR A 163 -20.42 7.23 8.52
N GLY A 164 -20.91 6.47 7.54
CA GLY A 164 -21.37 7.02 6.26
C GLY A 164 -20.24 7.35 5.27
N GLN A 165 -19.05 6.79 5.44
CA GLN A 165 -17.88 7.09 4.61
C GLN A 165 -18.06 6.70 3.14
N LEU A 166 -18.95 5.76 2.84
CA LEU A 166 -19.28 5.36 1.47
C LEU A 166 -20.41 6.20 0.86
N GLY A 167 -20.94 7.18 1.60
CA GLY A 167 -21.92 8.15 1.07
C GLY A 167 -23.34 7.62 0.93
N PHE A 168 -23.65 6.42 1.44
CA PHE A 168 -25.01 5.90 1.55
C PHE A 168 -25.36 5.57 3.00
N ASP A 169 -26.65 5.71 3.35
CA ASP A 169 -27.12 5.40 4.69
C ASP A 169 -27.05 3.88 4.94
N SER A 170 -26.31 3.47 5.97
CA SER A 170 -26.20 2.08 6.40
C SER A 170 -27.51 1.48 6.96
N LYS A 171 -28.59 2.29 7.03
CA LYS A 171 -29.90 1.93 7.59
C LYS A 171 -30.94 1.57 6.52
N THR A 172 -30.58 1.52 5.24
CA THR A 172 -31.56 1.39 4.14
C THR A 172 -31.35 0.13 3.28
N LEU A 173 -30.73 -0.92 3.82
CA LEU A 173 -30.70 -2.26 3.23
C LEU A 173 -31.55 -3.23 4.05
#